data_AF-A0A9E4XBV3-F1
#
_entry.id   AF-A0A9E4XBV3-F1
#
_cell.length_a   1.000
_cell.length_b   1.000
_cell.length_c   1.000
_cell.angle_alpha   90.00
_cell.angle_beta   90.00
_cell.angle_gamma   90.00
#
_symmetry.space_group_name_H-M   'P 1'
#
loop_
_entity.id
_entity.type
_entity.pdbx_description
1 polymer ?
#
loop_
_entity_poly.entity_id
_entity_poly.type
_entity_poly.pdbx_seq_one_letter_code
_entity_poly.pdbx_strand_id
1 'polypeptide(L)'
;ELGDVAEACRSVGLPHTLNIGFGDPGETENTVNQKLQFLIDVKPAFAVLRVGSRVLPGTGAARLSIEEGLIQSEDDLLEPMFYIEPAVRDWLPERLQKEAAGHPRWNVS
;
A
#
# COMPACT_ATOMS: atom_id res chain seq x y z
N GLU A 1 16.40 6.48 4.65
CA GLU A 1 15.02 5.96 4.45
C GLU A 1 14.76 5.71 2.96
N LEU A 2 13.62 5.13 2.57
CA LEU A 2 13.34 4.71 1.18
C LEU A 2 13.57 5.83 0.14
N GLY A 3 13.32 7.08 0.51
CA GLY A 3 13.59 8.24 -0.34
C GLY A 3 15.07 8.45 -0.66
N ASP A 4 15.96 8.23 0.30
CA ASP A 4 17.41 8.36 0.07
C ASP A 4 17.91 7.32 -0.94
N VAL A 5 17.38 6.09 -0.86
CA VAL A 5 17.73 5.01 -1.80
C VAL A 5 17.17 5.31 -3.19
N ALA A 6 15.93 5.77 -3.28
CA ALA A 6 15.32 6.14 -4.54
C ALA A 6 16.07 7.30 -5.22
N GLU A 7 16.52 8.28 -4.42
CA GLU A 7 17.33 9.39 -4.91
C GLU A 7 18.74 8.96 -5.33
N ALA A 8 19.38 8.07 -4.57
CA ALA A 8 20.66 7.50 -4.96
C ALA A 8 20.57 6.80 -6.32
N CYS A 9 19.55 5.96 -6.54
CA CYS A 9 19.29 5.32 -7.83
C CYS A 9 19.08 6.34 -8.95
N ARG A 10 18.32 7.42 -8.70
CA ARG A 10 18.10 8.49 -9.67
C ARG A 10 19.41 9.20 -10.03
N SER A 11 20.24 9.53 -9.04
CA SER A 11 21.46 10.32 -9.22
C SER A 11 22.47 9.67 -10.17
N VAL A 12 22.44 8.34 -10.27
CA VAL A 12 23.30 7.55 -11.16
C VAL A 12 22.56 7.05 -12.42
N GLY A 13 21.31 7.46 -12.62
CA GLY A 13 20.50 7.07 -13.77
C GLY A 13 20.05 5.60 -13.74
N LEU A 14 19.99 4.96 -12.56
CA LEU A 14 19.55 3.57 -12.42
C LEU A 14 18.00 3.51 -12.40
N PRO A 15 17.37 2.88 -13.42
CA PRO A 15 15.94 2.65 -13.40
C PRO A 15 15.56 1.74 -12.23
N HIS A 16 14.51 2.11 -11.51
CA HIS A 16 14.02 1.36 -10.36
C HIS A 16 12.50 1.33 -10.35
N THR A 17 11.96 0.25 -9.79
CA THR A 17 10.53 0.07 -9.58
C THR A 17 10.20 0.18 -8.10
N LEU A 18 9.04 0.75 -7.77
CA LEU A 18 8.56 0.82 -6.39
C LEU A 18 7.30 -0.02 -6.22
N ASN A 19 7.24 -0.78 -5.13
CA ASN A 19 6.05 -1.50 -4.69
C ASN A 19 5.61 -0.91 -3.36
N ILE A 20 4.57 -0.09 -3.37
CA ILE A 20 4.12 0.66 -2.19
C ILE A 20 2.79 0.08 -1.72
N GLY A 21 2.72 -0.31 -0.46
CA GLY A 21 1.46 -0.73 0.18
C GLY A 21 0.65 0.48 0.64
N PHE A 22 -0.67 0.38 0.56
CA PHE A 22 -1.63 1.35 1.05
C PHE A 22 -2.73 0.67 1.85
N GLY A 23 -3.19 1.31 2.92
CA GLY A 23 -4.23 0.76 3.78
C GLY A 23 -3.70 -0.18 4.87
N ASP A 24 -2.41 -0.09 5.19
CA ASP A 24 -1.84 -0.79 6.32
C ASP A 24 -2.38 -0.21 7.65
N PRO A 25 -2.32 -0.96 8.77
CA PRO A 25 -2.83 -0.48 10.06
C PRO A 25 -2.30 0.91 10.46
N GLY A 26 -3.19 1.80 10.88
CA GLY A 26 -2.88 3.18 11.25
C GLY A 26 -2.70 4.15 10.07
N GLU A 27 -2.90 3.70 8.84
CA GLU A 27 -2.92 4.56 7.67
C GLU A 27 -4.02 5.64 7.78
N THR A 28 -3.68 6.86 7.38
CA THR A 28 -4.62 7.99 7.34
C THR A 28 -4.65 8.60 5.96
N GLU A 29 -5.64 9.44 5.68
CA GLU A 29 -5.65 10.23 4.45
C GLU A 29 -4.34 11.01 4.25
N ASN A 30 -3.78 11.57 5.32
CA ASN A 30 -2.53 12.30 5.26
C ASN A 30 -1.35 11.40 4.84
N THR A 31 -1.22 10.20 5.39
CA THR A 31 -0.13 9.28 5.01
C THR A 31 -0.30 8.74 3.60
N VAL A 32 -1.54 8.52 3.15
CA VAL A 32 -1.83 8.18 1.74
C VAL A 32 -1.35 9.30 0.83
N ASN A 33 -1.70 10.56 1.12
CA ASN A 33 -1.28 11.72 0.34
C ASN A 33 0.24 11.89 0.31
N GLN A 34 0.91 11.68 1.44
CA GLN A 34 2.38 11.72 1.53
C GLN A 34 3.04 10.67 0.63
N LYS A 35 2.52 9.43 0.61
CA LYS A 35 3.05 8.37 -0.26
C LYS A 35 2.81 8.64 -1.75
N LEU A 36 1.65 9.20 -2.11
CA LEU A 36 1.38 9.61 -3.48
C LEU A 36 2.31 10.74 -3.91
N GLN A 37 2.50 11.76 -3.07
CA GLN A 37 3.45 12.84 -3.35
C GLN A 37 4.88 12.31 -3.50
N PHE A 38 5.30 11.39 -2.64
CA PHE A 38 6.59 10.72 -2.75
C PHE A 38 6.78 10.04 -4.11
N LEU A 39 5.77 9.32 -4.61
CA LEU A 39 5.84 8.67 -5.94
C LEU A 39 5.90 9.70 -7.08
N ILE A 40 5.21 10.84 -6.95
CA ILE A 40 5.25 11.95 -7.92
C ILE A 40 6.66 12.55 -7.98
N ASP A 41 7.28 12.80 -6.83
CA ASP A 41 8.61 13.38 -6.73
C ASP A 41 9.66 12.40 -7.24
N VAL A 42 9.52 11.11 -6.87
CA VAL A 42 10.48 10.09 -7.21
C VAL A 42 10.41 9.62 -8.66
N LYS A 43 9.27 9.75 -9.35
CA LYS A 43 9.13 9.40 -10.78
C LYS A 43 9.78 8.05 -11.15
N PRO A 44 9.49 6.94 -10.43
CA PRO A 44 10.13 5.66 -10.69
C PRO A 44 9.86 5.18 -12.12
N ALA A 45 10.65 4.21 -12.59
CA ALA A 45 10.43 3.60 -13.90
C ALA A 45 9.06 2.92 -13.96
N PHE A 46 8.62 2.34 -12.84
CA PHE A 46 7.29 1.76 -12.64
C PHE A 46 6.90 1.79 -11.16
N ALA A 47 5.63 1.96 -10.84
CA ALA A 47 5.12 1.87 -9.47
C ALA A 47 3.92 0.93 -9.39
N VAL A 48 3.93 0.02 -8.42
CA VAL A 48 2.77 -0.78 -8.02
C VAL A 48 2.23 -0.20 -6.72
N LEU A 49 0.95 0.15 -6.73
CA LEU A 49 0.20 0.67 -5.61
C LEU A 49 -0.69 -0.47 -5.11
N ARG A 50 -0.23 -1.18 -4.08
CA ARG A 50 -0.94 -2.35 -3.52
C ARG A 50 -2.00 -1.89 -2.54
N VAL A 51 -3.25 -2.29 -2.75
CA VAL A 51 -4.36 -1.97 -1.86
C VAL A 51 -4.55 -3.08 -0.82
N GLY A 52 -4.36 -2.73 0.44
CA GLY A 52 -4.44 -3.65 1.54
C GLY A 52 -3.29 -4.64 1.62
N SER A 53 -3.27 -5.37 2.72
CA SER A 53 -2.26 -6.38 3.02
C SER A 53 -2.93 -7.72 3.27
N ARG A 54 -2.45 -8.77 2.59
CA ARG A 54 -2.92 -10.12 2.85
C ARG A 54 -2.62 -10.51 4.29
N VAL A 55 -3.63 -10.97 4.99
CA VAL A 55 -3.49 -11.42 6.37
C VAL A 55 -3.06 -12.88 6.39
N LEU A 56 -2.00 -13.17 7.14
CA LEU A 56 -1.43 -14.51 7.27
C LEU A 56 -1.47 -14.96 8.74
N PRO A 57 -1.66 -16.27 9.01
CA PRO A 57 -1.61 -16.81 10.36
C PRO A 57 -0.34 -16.41 11.11
N GLY A 58 -0.44 -16.20 12.42
CA GLY A 58 0.67 -15.82 13.29
C GLY A 58 1.25 -14.41 13.06
N THR A 59 0.62 -13.57 12.24
CA THR A 59 1.07 -12.19 12.01
C THR A 59 0.36 -11.17 12.90
N GLY A 60 0.96 -10.00 13.09
CA GLY A 60 0.31 -8.89 13.79
C GLY A 60 -1.00 -8.46 13.14
N ALA A 61 -1.11 -8.57 11.81
CA ALA A 61 -2.33 -8.31 11.06
C ALA A 61 -3.44 -9.32 11.38
N ALA A 62 -3.10 -10.60 11.62
CA ALA A 62 -4.09 -11.61 12.02
C ALA A 62 -4.66 -11.31 13.40
N ARG A 63 -3.80 -11.00 14.37
CA ARG A 63 -4.21 -10.57 15.71
C ARG A 63 -5.12 -9.35 15.65
N LEU A 64 -4.71 -8.31 14.92
CA LEU A 64 -5.51 -7.10 14.76
C LEU A 64 -6.86 -7.39 14.09
N SER A 65 -6.88 -8.26 13.09
CA SER A 65 -8.12 -8.62 12.38
C SER A 65 -9.11 -9.36 13.28
N ILE A 66 -8.63 -10.16 14.25
CA ILE A 66 -9.48 -10.78 15.28
C ILE A 66 -9.97 -9.71 16.27
N GLU A 67 -9.09 -8.83 16.73
CA GLU A 67 -9.41 -7.73 17.67
C GLU A 67 -10.47 -6.77 17.11
N GLU A 68 -10.41 -6.50 15.81
CA GLU A 68 -11.39 -5.67 15.09
C GLU A 68 -12.64 -6.44 14.64
N GLY A 69 -12.71 -7.76 14.88
CA GLY A 69 -13.84 -8.61 14.51
C GLY A 69 -13.99 -8.85 13.00
N LEU A 70 -12.93 -8.66 12.21
CA LEU A 70 -12.90 -8.93 10.78
C LEU A 70 -12.85 -10.45 10.49
N ILE A 71 -12.25 -11.23 11.39
CA ILE A 71 -12.26 -12.70 11.39
C ILE A 71 -12.54 -13.21 12.81
N GLN A 72 -13.07 -14.42 12.93
CA GLN A 72 -13.37 -15.05 14.22
C GLN A 72 -12.14 -15.77 14.78
N SER A 73 -11.33 -16.36 13.91
CA SER A 73 -10.10 -17.06 14.28
C SER A 73 -9.12 -17.09 13.10
N GLU A 74 -7.88 -17.51 13.35
CA GLU A 74 -6.90 -17.68 12.27
C GLU A 74 -7.27 -18.81 11.29
N ASP A 75 -8.19 -19.72 11.65
CA ASP A 75 -8.69 -20.76 10.72
C ASP A 75 -9.44 -20.13 9.53
N ASP A 76 -9.99 -18.92 9.68
CA ASP A 76 -10.63 -18.17 8.59
C ASP A 76 -9.61 -17.75 7.51
N LEU A 77 -8.30 -17.76 7.82
CA LEU A 77 -7.22 -17.38 6.91
C LEU A 77 -6.81 -18.51 5.93
N LEU A 78 -7.50 -19.66 5.99
CA LEU A 78 -7.44 -20.66 4.92
C LEU A 78 -7.93 -20.06 3.59
N GLU A 79 -8.96 -19.21 3.67
CA GLU A 79 -9.39 -18.37 2.54
C GLU A 79 -8.60 -17.05 2.53
N PRO A 80 -8.24 -16.50 1.35
CA PRO A 80 -7.54 -15.23 1.27
C PRO A 80 -8.33 -14.08 1.91
N MET A 81 -7.77 -13.50 2.97
CA MET A 81 -8.29 -12.29 3.59
C MET A 81 -7.29 -11.14 3.45
N PHE A 82 -7.79 -9.94 3.17
CA PHE A 82 -7.00 -8.72 3.04
C PHE A 82 -7.46 -7.69 4.06
N TYR A 83 -6.50 -7.18 4.83
CA TYR A 83 -6.72 -6.08 5.75
C TYR A 83 -6.56 -4.76 4.99
N ILE A 84 -7.52 -3.87 5.20
CA ILE A 84 -7.43 -2.45 4.86
C ILE A 84 -7.88 -1.66 6.07
N GLU A 85 -7.06 -0.73 6.53
CA GLU A 85 -7.33 0.16 7.65
C GLU A 85 -8.71 0.82 7.50
N PRO A 86 -9.63 0.63 8.48
CA PRO A 86 -10.98 1.18 8.43
C PRO A 86 -11.06 2.66 8.06
N ALA A 87 -10.13 3.49 8.55
CA ALA A 87 -10.14 4.93 8.28
C ALA A 87 -9.99 5.31 6.79
N VAL A 88 -9.43 4.42 5.97
CA VAL A 88 -9.18 4.66 4.54
C VAL A 88 -9.92 3.69 3.61
N ARG A 89 -10.45 2.59 4.15
CA ARG A 89 -10.99 1.44 3.40
C ARG A 89 -11.98 1.82 2.30
N ASP A 90 -12.93 2.68 2.61
CA ASP A 90 -14.09 2.93 1.75
C ASP A 90 -13.79 3.82 0.53
N TRP A 91 -12.64 4.51 0.51
CA TRP A 91 -12.30 5.46 -0.55
C TRP A 91 -10.92 5.21 -1.18
N LEU A 92 -10.06 4.44 -0.51
CA LEU A 92 -8.69 4.20 -0.96
C LEU A 92 -8.64 3.57 -2.37
N PRO A 93 -9.42 2.51 -2.70
CA PRO A 93 -9.34 1.91 -4.02
C PRO A 93 -9.66 2.89 -5.15
N GLU A 94 -10.78 3.64 -5.09
CA GLU A 94 -11.11 4.62 -6.14
C GLU A 94 -10.10 5.76 -6.18
N ARG A 95 -9.60 6.20 -5.03
CA ARG A 95 -8.57 7.24 -4.96
C ARG A 95 -7.30 6.83 -5.71
N LEU A 96 -6.78 5.62 -5.45
CA LEU A 96 -5.55 5.15 -6.11
C LEU A 96 -5.77 4.94 -7.61
N GLN A 97 -6.93 4.42 -8.02
CA GLN A 97 -7.29 4.27 -9.43
C GLN A 97 -7.34 5.62 -10.15
N LYS A 98 -7.97 6.62 -9.54
CA LYS A 98 -8.04 7.99 -10.09
C LYS A 98 -6.65 8.61 -10.23
N GLU A 99 -5.80 8.45 -9.24
CA GLU A 99 -4.42 8.96 -9.29
C GLU A 99 -3.62 8.26 -10.39
N ALA A 100 -3.66 6.92 -10.44
CA ALA A 100 -2.95 6.13 -11.43
C ALA A 100 -3.36 6.45 -12.89
N ALA A 101 -4.61 6.88 -13.13
CA ALA A 101 -5.06 7.31 -14.45
C ALA A 101 -4.26 8.52 -15.00
N GLY A 102 -3.71 9.38 -14.13
CA GLY A 102 -2.81 10.46 -14.51
C GLY A 102 -1.34 10.04 -14.67
N HIS A 103 -0.99 8.82 -14.28
CA HIS A 103 0.38 8.32 -14.20
C HIS A 103 0.51 6.96 -14.92
N PRO A 104 0.76 6.92 -16.24
CA PRO A 104 0.70 5.69 -17.04
C PRO A 104 1.73 4.60 -16.68
N ARG A 105 2.67 4.91 -15.79
CA ARG A 105 3.68 3.96 -15.25
C ARG A 105 3.29 3.42 -13.87
N TRP A 106 2.07 3.70 -13.41
CA TRP A 106 1.55 3.26 -12.14
C TRP A 106 0.48 2.19 -12.38
N ASN A 107 0.49 1.16 -11.55
CA ASN A 107 -0.49 0.10 -11.57
C ASN A 107 -1.08 -0.09 -10.16
N VAL A 108 -2.39 -0.13 -10.06
CA VAL A 108 -3.10 -0.45 -8.81
C VAL A 108 -3.39 -1.94 -8.81
N SER A 109 -3.07 -2.62 -7.71
CA SER A 109 -3.23 -4.06 -7.54
C SER A 109 -3.85 -4.41 -6.20
#